data_AF-A0AAV2BTU5-F1
#
_entry.id   AF-A0AAV2BTU5-F1
#
_cell.length_a   1.000
_cell.length_b   1.000
_cell.length_c   1.000
_cell.angle_alpha   90.00
_cell.angle_beta   90.00
_cell.angle_gamma   90.00
#
_symmetry.space_group_name_H-M   'P 1'
#
loop_
_entity.id
_entity.type
_entity.pdbx_description
1 polymer ?
#
loop_
_entity_poly.entity_id
_entity_poly.type
_entity_poly.pdbx_seq_one_letter_code
_entity_poly.pdbx_strand_id
1 'polypeptide(L)'
;MFFTFLVCNLYICTQLWNTKDCIKASIKGDIVTCRCHHLGSIALLLQEESHGSSLNPVTPIGKLISASCIISLTITVLTLIVNFFLKRGEQHLSIFIFINMIVCMVAIQVILLYGVNKEDQTELCLSFAMLLHYLFIVLSCWVVAYSVNLLKRLRSNMEYTGRPRDYCAVCWISPGIMLIVAFILNPHGYETTLYCWMSIQRGILWSFVFPVTGLILINTIVMILALKTFNEQMSVTHRTEICKTSNSLRAGITLLPMFAINWFFGILAVEDSFNTGLQFIFFFTNSMQGILTFIFFCLMDTNIQASFRMKVAEVSRKPKVSAMKLTKSGSFPILERSLITLTDDRRRLDCTPLLASRMAYHDVAEDPCCSNIRV
;
A
#
# COMPACT_ATOMS: atom_id res chain seq x y z
N MET A 1 -15.21 -16.38 -25.47
CA MET A 1 -15.16 -16.16 -26.94
C MET A 1 -14.28 -14.94 -27.11
N PHE A 2 -13.07 -15.12 -27.65
CA PHE A 2 -12.08 -14.04 -27.75
C PHE A 2 -12.36 -13.21 -28.99
N PHE A 3 -12.31 -11.88 -28.87
CA PHE A 3 -12.42 -10.96 -30.01
C PHE A 3 -11.03 -10.42 -30.34
N THR A 4 -10.41 -11.01 -31.36
CA THR A 4 -9.13 -10.54 -31.92
C THR A 4 -9.41 -9.42 -32.91
N PHE A 5 -8.92 -8.22 -32.60
CA PHE A 5 -9.01 -7.06 -33.49
C PHE A 5 -7.65 -6.73 -34.09
N LEU A 6 -7.63 -6.66 -35.43
CA LEU A 6 -6.43 -6.29 -36.18
C LEU A 6 -6.17 -4.77 -36.09
N VAL A 7 -4.94 -4.35 -35.82
CA VAL A 7 -4.51 -2.96 -35.62
C VAL A 7 -3.41 -2.60 -36.63
N CYS A 8 -3.56 -1.44 -37.27
CA CYS A 8 -2.61 -0.90 -38.25
C CYS A 8 -1.52 -0.07 -37.55
N ASN A 9 -0.25 -0.35 -37.82
CA ASN A 9 0.89 0.42 -37.29
C ASN A 9 1.78 0.93 -38.42
N LEU A 10 2.28 2.17 -38.31
CA LEU A 10 3.29 2.71 -39.23
C LEU A 10 4.69 2.58 -38.61
N TYR A 11 5.65 2.07 -39.37
CA TYR A 11 7.08 2.23 -39.05
C TYR A 11 7.59 3.50 -39.72
N ILE A 12 8.04 4.45 -38.90
CA ILE A 12 8.60 5.73 -39.35
C ILE A 12 10.13 5.62 -39.42
N CYS A 13 10.76 6.32 -40.37
CA CYS A 13 12.22 6.31 -40.56
C CYS A 13 13.05 6.77 -39.33
N THR A 14 12.39 7.24 -38.27
CA THR A 14 12.95 7.57 -36.95
C THR A 14 13.08 6.37 -36.01
N GLN A 15 13.04 5.13 -36.52
CA GLN A 15 13.15 3.86 -35.76
C GLN A 15 12.00 3.58 -34.78
N LEU A 16 10.87 4.30 -34.89
CA LEU A 16 9.72 4.19 -33.98
C LEU A 16 8.46 3.73 -34.73
N TRP A 17 7.72 2.82 -34.08
CA TRP A 17 6.37 2.43 -34.49
C TRP A 17 5.36 3.46 -33.96
N ASN A 18 4.47 3.95 -34.82
CA ASN A 18 3.41 4.88 -34.44
C ASN A 18 2.02 4.31 -34.74
N THR A 19 1.19 4.24 -33.71
CA THR A 19 -0.23 3.88 -33.77
C THR A 19 -1.14 5.05 -34.19
N LYS A 20 -0.68 6.30 -34.08
CA LYS A 20 -1.52 7.50 -34.26
C LYS A 20 -1.61 7.99 -35.70
N ASP A 21 -0.63 7.66 -36.54
CA ASP A 21 -0.58 8.10 -37.95
C ASP A 21 -1.35 7.16 -38.90
N CYS A 22 -1.77 5.99 -38.41
CA CYS A 22 -2.59 5.02 -39.14
C CYS A 22 -3.93 4.78 -38.42
N ILE A 23 -5.04 4.89 -39.16
CA ILE A 23 -6.35 4.43 -38.72
C ILE A 23 -6.78 3.18 -39.50
N LYS A 24 -7.48 2.28 -38.82
CA LYS A 24 -8.14 1.11 -39.41
C LYS A 24 -9.42 1.56 -40.10
N ALA A 25 -9.45 1.52 -41.43
CA ALA A 25 -10.53 2.11 -42.23
C ALA A 25 -11.65 1.12 -42.57
N SER A 26 -11.38 -0.18 -42.73
CA SER A 26 -12.42 -1.19 -43.00
C SER A 26 -11.95 -2.62 -42.69
N ILE A 27 -12.89 -3.52 -42.43
CA ILE A 27 -12.72 -4.98 -42.49
C ILE A 27 -13.80 -5.53 -43.43
N LYS A 28 -13.44 -6.33 -44.43
CA LYS A 28 -14.40 -7.04 -45.31
C LYS A 28 -13.91 -8.46 -45.55
N GLY A 29 -14.44 -9.41 -44.77
CA GLY A 29 -13.86 -10.75 -44.66
C GLY A 29 -12.40 -10.67 -44.20
N ASP A 30 -11.53 -11.43 -44.84
CA ASP A 30 -10.10 -11.51 -44.54
C ASP A 30 -9.28 -10.32 -45.07
N ILE A 31 -9.93 -9.27 -45.58
CA ILE A 31 -9.26 -8.04 -46.05
C ILE A 31 -9.43 -6.94 -44.99
N VAL A 32 -8.30 -6.48 -44.43
CA VAL A 32 -8.24 -5.32 -43.54
C VAL A 32 -7.61 -4.14 -44.27
N THR A 33 -8.29 -3.00 -44.19
CA THR A 33 -7.90 -1.79 -44.89
C THR A 33 -7.35 -0.78 -43.91
N CYS A 34 -6.09 -0.38 -44.11
CA CYS A 34 -5.41 0.65 -43.33
C CYS A 34 -5.37 1.97 -44.11
N ARG A 35 -5.53 3.09 -43.41
CA ARG A 35 -5.34 4.46 -43.91
C ARG A 35 -4.29 5.13 -43.06
N CYS A 36 -3.22 5.65 -43.66
CA CYS A 36 -2.16 6.32 -42.93
C CYS A 36 -1.86 7.68 -43.57
N HIS A 37 -1.52 8.69 -42.76
CA HIS A 37 -1.27 10.06 -43.24
C HIS A 37 0.12 10.25 -43.87
N HIS A 38 1.05 9.33 -43.63
CA HIS A 38 2.43 9.39 -44.12
C HIS A 38 2.85 8.06 -44.77
N LEU A 39 3.78 8.15 -45.73
CA LEU A 39 4.37 6.97 -46.38
C LEU A 39 5.38 6.32 -45.43
N GLY A 40 5.32 5.00 -45.31
CA GLY A 40 6.20 4.17 -44.49
C GLY A 40 5.85 2.70 -44.63
N SER A 41 6.54 1.82 -43.90
CA SER A 41 6.19 0.40 -43.84
C SER A 41 5.01 0.20 -42.89
N ILE A 42 3.93 -0.41 -43.37
CA ILE A 42 2.74 -0.70 -42.56
C ILE A 42 2.83 -2.13 -42.04
N ALA A 43 2.61 -2.33 -40.73
CA ALA A 43 2.43 -3.65 -40.13
C ALA A 43 1.00 -3.80 -39.61
N LEU A 44 0.49 -5.02 -39.69
CA LEU A 44 -0.81 -5.42 -39.15
C LEU A 44 -0.58 -6.32 -37.93
N LEU A 45 -1.01 -5.87 -36.74
CA LEU A 45 -0.87 -6.63 -35.50
C LEU A 45 -2.22 -7.18 -35.05
N LEU A 46 -2.25 -8.42 -34.57
CA LEU A 46 -3.38 -9.01 -33.87
C LEU A 46 -3.35 -8.51 -32.42
N GLN A 47 -4.36 -7.74 -32.00
CA GLN A 47 -4.54 -7.34 -30.61
C GLN A 47 -5.82 -7.98 -30.06
N GLU A 48 -5.72 -8.58 -28.88
CA GLU A 48 -6.80 -9.35 -28.26
C GLU A 48 -7.56 -8.48 -27.27
N GLU A 49 -8.84 -8.17 -27.54
CA GLU A 49 -9.67 -7.44 -26.58
C GLU A 49 -10.29 -8.38 -25.54
N SER A 50 -10.01 -8.10 -24.27
CA SER A 50 -10.67 -8.72 -23.12
C SER A 50 -11.91 -7.93 -22.67
N HIS A 51 -12.83 -7.65 -23.60
CA HIS A 51 -14.10 -6.98 -23.29
C HIS A 51 -15.24 -8.00 -23.06
N GLY A 52 -15.93 -7.89 -21.91
CA GLY A 52 -17.03 -8.81 -21.58
C GLY A 52 -17.53 -8.88 -20.14
N SER A 53 -17.14 -7.99 -19.22
CA SER A 53 -17.75 -7.89 -17.87
C SER A 53 -17.55 -6.49 -17.28
N SER A 54 -18.55 -5.98 -16.56
CA SER A 54 -18.57 -4.62 -15.99
C SER A 54 -17.79 -4.50 -14.67
N LEU A 55 -16.56 -5.02 -14.67
CA LEU A 55 -15.58 -4.90 -13.60
C LEU A 55 -14.21 -5.02 -14.29
N ASN A 56 -13.32 -4.03 -14.11
CA ASN A 56 -12.06 -3.90 -14.87
C ASN A 56 -11.39 -5.27 -15.07
N PRO A 57 -11.10 -5.72 -16.31
CA PRO A 57 -10.55 -7.04 -16.57
C PRO A 57 -9.07 -7.11 -16.18
N VAL A 58 -8.84 -7.21 -14.87
CA VAL A 58 -7.49 -7.26 -14.26
C VAL A 58 -6.63 -8.27 -15.00
N THR A 59 -5.50 -7.81 -15.53
CA THR A 59 -4.52 -8.64 -16.23
C THR A 59 -4.09 -9.82 -15.33
N PRO A 60 -3.68 -10.98 -15.88
CA PRO A 60 -3.19 -12.10 -15.06
C PRO A 60 -2.09 -11.69 -14.07
N ILE A 61 -1.25 -10.74 -14.50
CA ILE A 61 -0.19 -10.07 -13.74
C ILE A 61 -0.79 -9.26 -12.57
N GLY A 62 -1.74 -8.37 -12.87
CA GLY A 62 -2.43 -7.55 -11.88
C GLY A 62 -3.16 -8.37 -10.83
N LYS A 63 -3.68 -9.56 -11.17
CA LYS A 63 -4.30 -10.50 -10.21
C LYS A 63 -3.28 -11.02 -9.19
N LEU A 64 -2.08 -11.37 -9.63
CA LEU A 64 -1.03 -11.89 -8.74
C LEU A 64 -0.47 -10.77 -7.85
N ILE A 65 -0.20 -9.59 -8.42
CA ILE A 65 0.27 -8.42 -7.66
C ILE A 65 -0.79 -7.98 -6.63
N SER A 66 -2.05 -7.81 -7.03
CA SER A 66 -3.14 -7.43 -6.12
C SER A 66 -3.40 -8.46 -5.03
N ALA A 67 -3.35 -9.76 -5.33
CA ALA A 67 -3.46 -10.81 -4.32
C ALA A 67 -2.36 -10.71 -3.25
N SER A 68 -1.10 -10.48 -3.64
CA SER A 68 0.00 -10.25 -2.69
C SER A 68 -0.24 -9.01 -1.81
N CYS A 69 -0.74 -7.92 -2.42
CA CYS A 69 -1.04 -6.69 -1.71
C CYS A 69 -2.17 -6.89 -0.70
N ILE A 70 -3.24 -7.62 -1.06
CA ILE A 70 -4.36 -7.94 -0.17
C ILE A 70 -3.90 -8.78 1.02
N ILE A 71 -3.08 -9.81 0.79
CA ILE A 71 -2.52 -10.66 1.87
C ILE A 71 -1.65 -9.81 2.80
N SER A 72 -0.69 -9.07 2.25
CA SER A 72 0.25 -8.24 3.01
C SER A 72 -0.45 -7.11 3.78
N LEU A 73 -1.42 -6.45 3.14
CA LEU A 73 -2.26 -5.39 3.73
C LEU A 73 -3.09 -5.93 4.89
N THR A 74 -3.80 -7.05 4.72
CA THR A 74 -4.66 -7.64 5.76
C THR A 74 -3.85 -7.94 7.03
N ILE A 75 -2.66 -8.54 6.85
CA ILE A 75 -1.77 -8.90 7.96
C ILE A 75 -1.14 -7.66 8.59
N THR A 76 -0.75 -6.66 7.80
CA THR A 76 -0.17 -5.40 8.29
C THR A 76 -1.20 -4.54 9.04
N VAL A 77 -2.45 -4.49 8.58
CA VAL A 77 -3.57 -3.84 9.28
C VAL A 77 -3.90 -4.58 10.58
N LEU A 78 -3.89 -5.91 10.59
CA LEU A 78 -4.00 -6.70 11.82
C LEU A 78 -2.86 -6.38 12.81
N THR A 79 -1.61 -6.25 12.34
CA THR A 79 -0.47 -5.82 13.16
C THR A 79 -0.73 -4.45 13.82
N LEU A 80 -1.22 -3.47 13.04
CA LEU A 80 -1.54 -2.13 13.53
C LEU A 80 -2.63 -2.17 14.61
N ILE A 81 -3.73 -2.88 14.35
CA ILE A 81 -4.88 -3.04 15.26
C ILE A 81 -4.43 -3.69 16.58
N VAL A 82 -3.69 -4.80 16.52
CA VAL A 82 -3.20 -5.51 17.72
C VAL A 82 -2.25 -4.62 18.53
N ASN A 83 -1.33 -3.91 17.89
CA ASN A 83 -0.43 -2.98 18.58
C ASN A 83 -1.20 -1.84 19.26
N PHE A 84 -2.14 -1.21 18.55
CA PHE A 84 -2.95 -0.10 19.08
C PHE A 84 -3.76 -0.50 20.33
N PHE A 85 -4.39 -1.68 20.33
CA PHE A 85 -5.20 -2.16 21.47
C PHE A 85 -4.40 -2.77 22.63
N LEU A 86 -3.13 -3.13 22.44
CA LEU A 86 -2.30 -3.81 23.46
C LEU A 86 -1.12 -2.97 24.00
N LYS A 87 -0.69 -1.92 23.29
CA LYS A 87 0.40 -0.99 23.70
C LYS A 87 -0.10 0.39 24.13
N ARG A 88 -1.38 0.55 24.48
CA ARG A 88 -2.06 1.83 24.82
C ARG A 88 -1.47 2.62 26.02
N GLY A 89 -0.34 2.21 26.59
CA GLY A 89 0.39 2.90 27.67
C GLY A 89 1.90 2.69 27.67
N GLU A 90 2.51 2.26 26.55
CA GLU A 90 3.98 2.17 26.42
C GLU A 90 4.62 3.49 25.95
N GLN A 91 5.96 3.55 25.92
CA GLN A 91 6.75 4.72 25.50
C GLN A 91 6.24 5.37 24.19
N HIS A 92 5.73 6.60 24.30
CA HIS A 92 5.11 7.33 23.20
C HIS A 92 5.98 7.39 21.93
N LEU A 93 7.29 7.72 22.05
CA LEU A 93 8.17 7.84 20.88
C LEU A 93 8.37 6.52 20.13
N SER A 94 8.60 5.42 20.85
CA SER A 94 8.88 4.11 20.24
C SER A 94 7.66 3.55 19.51
N ILE A 95 6.46 3.73 20.09
CA ILE A 95 5.19 3.40 19.42
C ILE A 95 4.97 4.32 18.22
N PHE A 96 5.21 5.62 18.37
CA PHE A 96 4.96 6.62 17.32
C PHE A 96 5.78 6.35 16.05
N ILE A 97 7.07 6.06 16.19
CA ILE A 97 7.95 5.65 15.08
C ILE A 97 7.40 4.40 14.38
N PHE A 98 7.02 3.39 15.16
CA PHE A 98 6.45 2.14 14.64
C PHE A 98 5.11 2.37 13.91
N ILE A 99 4.19 3.17 14.45
CA ILE A 99 2.90 3.48 13.81
C ILE A 99 3.14 4.21 12.48
N ASN A 100 4.03 5.21 12.42
CA ASN A 100 4.33 5.91 11.16
C ASN A 100 4.88 4.93 10.10
N MET A 101 5.82 4.05 10.49
CA MET A 101 6.37 3.01 9.61
C MET A 101 5.27 2.08 9.04
N ILE A 102 4.38 1.57 9.91
CA ILE A 102 3.29 0.67 9.51
C ILE A 102 2.23 1.39 8.67
N VAL A 103 1.91 2.66 8.96
CA VAL A 103 1.00 3.48 8.14
C VAL A 103 1.59 3.72 6.75
N CYS A 104 2.89 3.94 6.63
CA CYS A 104 3.55 4.05 5.31
C CYS A 104 3.50 2.72 4.53
N MET A 105 3.74 1.57 5.20
CA MET A 105 3.58 0.26 4.58
C MET A 105 2.14 0.02 4.10
N VAL A 106 1.14 0.33 4.92
CA VAL A 106 -0.29 0.24 4.54
C VAL A 106 -0.60 1.12 3.34
N ALA A 107 -0.16 2.38 3.34
CA ALA A 107 -0.38 3.30 2.24
C ALA A 107 0.24 2.81 0.92
N ILE A 108 1.46 2.28 0.96
CA ILE A 108 2.12 1.68 -0.22
C ILE A 108 1.32 0.49 -0.76
N GLN A 109 0.91 -0.46 0.09
CA GLN A 109 0.11 -1.63 -0.37
C GLN A 109 -1.24 -1.20 -0.96
N VAL A 110 -1.89 -0.19 -0.39
CA VAL A 110 -3.15 0.38 -0.89
C VAL A 110 -2.96 1.05 -2.25
N ILE A 111 -1.92 1.86 -2.43
CA ILE A 111 -1.68 2.55 -3.70
C ILE A 111 -1.21 1.57 -4.78
N LEU A 112 -0.42 0.53 -4.45
CA LEU A 112 -0.14 -0.58 -5.35
C LEU A 112 -1.42 -1.29 -5.80
N LEU A 113 -2.30 -1.65 -4.86
CA LEU A 113 -3.55 -2.37 -5.14
C LEU A 113 -4.46 -1.60 -6.12
N TYR A 114 -4.53 -0.27 -6.01
CA TYR A 114 -5.32 0.57 -6.92
C TYR A 114 -4.57 0.94 -8.21
N GLY A 115 -3.28 1.28 -8.14
CA GLY A 115 -2.48 1.76 -9.26
C GLY A 115 -2.19 0.71 -10.33
N VAL A 116 -2.12 -0.57 -9.95
CA VAL A 116 -1.92 -1.71 -10.87
C VAL A 116 -3.15 -1.99 -11.76
N ASN A 117 -4.27 -1.29 -11.53
CA ASN A 117 -5.56 -1.51 -12.21
C ASN A 117 -6.13 -0.23 -12.83
N LYS A 118 -5.29 0.79 -13.08
CA LYS A 118 -5.70 2.18 -13.36
C LYS A 118 -4.93 2.87 -14.49
N GLU A 119 -4.72 2.15 -15.58
CA GLU A 119 -4.09 2.64 -16.82
C GLU A 119 -4.89 3.80 -17.47
N ASP A 120 -6.23 3.74 -17.49
CA ASP A 120 -7.09 4.69 -18.22
C ASP A 120 -7.11 6.15 -17.70
N GLN A 121 -6.51 6.43 -16.54
CA GLN A 121 -6.67 7.71 -15.83
C GLN A 121 -5.33 8.37 -15.51
N THR A 122 -4.70 8.95 -16.54
CA THR A 122 -3.33 9.50 -16.53
C THR A 122 -2.99 10.37 -15.31
N GLU A 123 -3.88 11.30 -14.91
CA GLU A 123 -3.64 12.19 -13.74
C GLU A 123 -3.61 11.43 -12.40
N LEU A 124 -4.50 10.45 -12.23
CA LEU A 124 -4.52 9.60 -11.04
C LEU A 124 -3.34 8.62 -11.04
N CYS A 125 -2.97 8.13 -12.22
CA CYS A 125 -1.84 7.24 -12.44
C CYS A 125 -0.51 7.93 -12.09
N LEU A 126 -0.30 9.16 -12.56
CA LEU A 126 0.81 10.03 -12.16
C LEU A 126 0.80 10.30 -10.65
N SER A 127 -0.36 10.62 -10.09
CA SER A 127 -0.51 10.87 -8.65
C SER A 127 -0.11 9.66 -7.80
N PHE A 128 -0.53 8.44 -8.19
CA PHE A 128 -0.11 7.21 -7.54
C PHE A 128 1.38 6.95 -7.69
N ALA A 129 1.97 7.16 -8.87
CA ALA A 129 3.40 6.96 -9.11
C ALA A 129 4.27 7.92 -8.25
N MET A 130 3.88 9.20 -8.14
CA MET A 130 4.55 10.17 -7.27
C MET A 130 4.37 9.84 -5.77
N LEU A 131 3.17 9.43 -5.35
CA LEU A 131 2.91 9.04 -3.95
C LEU A 131 3.68 7.79 -3.55
N LEU A 132 3.82 6.80 -4.45
CA LEU A 132 4.64 5.61 -4.21
C LEU A 132 6.11 5.99 -4.05
N HIS A 133 6.69 6.76 -4.98
CA HIS A 133 8.06 7.26 -4.88
C HIS A 133 8.31 7.95 -3.52
N TYR A 134 7.43 8.89 -3.14
CA TYR A 134 7.49 9.57 -1.85
C TYR A 134 7.45 8.59 -0.67
N LEU A 135 6.43 7.72 -0.62
CA LEU A 135 6.18 6.85 0.54
C LEU A 135 7.26 5.79 0.75
N PHE A 136 7.90 5.27 -0.31
CA PHE A 136 9.02 4.34 -0.16
C PHE A 136 10.26 5.02 0.46
N ILE A 137 10.54 6.28 0.11
CA ILE A 137 11.63 7.05 0.73
C ILE A 137 11.26 7.43 2.18
N VAL A 138 10.03 7.88 2.43
CA VAL A 138 9.51 8.14 3.80
C VAL A 138 9.61 6.89 4.67
N LEU A 139 9.18 5.72 4.18
CA LEU A 139 9.29 4.45 4.89
C LEU A 139 10.75 4.09 5.19
N SER A 140 11.65 4.29 4.22
CA SER A 140 13.09 4.09 4.41
C SER A 140 13.65 5.01 5.52
N CYS A 141 13.23 6.28 5.56
CA CYS A 141 13.56 7.21 6.64
C CYS A 141 12.97 6.78 8.00
N TRP A 142 11.76 6.21 8.05
CA TRP A 142 11.17 5.69 9.30
C TRP A 142 11.86 4.41 9.79
N VAL A 143 12.35 3.56 8.89
CA VAL A 143 13.18 2.38 9.23
C VAL A 143 14.53 2.82 9.81
N VAL A 144 15.19 3.83 9.22
CA VAL A 144 16.40 4.45 9.80
C VAL A 144 16.09 5.06 11.18
N ALA A 145 14.98 5.77 11.34
CA ALA A 145 14.54 6.34 12.61
C ALA A 145 14.30 5.28 13.70
N TYR A 146 13.70 4.14 13.35
CA TYR A 146 13.53 2.99 14.24
C TYR A 146 14.88 2.46 14.73
N SER A 147 15.82 2.22 13.82
CA SER A 147 17.16 1.73 14.16
C SER A 147 17.96 2.74 15.00
N VAL A 148 17.85 4.03 14.71
CA VAL A 148 18.49 5.10 15.52
C VAL A 148 17.86 5.19 16.91
N ASN A 149 16.53 5.05 17.03
CA ASN A 149 15.86 4.99 18.34
C ASN A 149 16.24 3.72 19.14
N LEU A 150 16.44 2.58 18.46
CA LEU A 150 16.95 1.35 19.07
C LEU A 150 18.39 1.52 19.58
N LEU A 151 19.29 2.07 18.76
CA LEU A 151 20.67 2.37 19.15
C LEU A 151 20.76 3.41 20.30
N LYS A 152 19.88 4.41 20.30
CA LYS A 152 19.80 5.39 21.41
C LYS A 152 19.38 4.72 22.71
N ARG A 153 18.28 3.95 22.72
CA ARG A 153 17.78 3.23 23.91
C ARG A 153 18.76 2.18 24.45
N LEU A 154 19.65 1.66 23.62
CA LEU A 154 20.81 0.87 24.07
C LEU A 154 21.82 1.75 24.81
N ARG A 155 22.34 2.80 24.15
CA ARG A 155 23.41 3.64 24.72
C ARG A 155 23.00 4.46 25.93
N SER A 156 21.76 4.92 25.99
CA SER A 156 21.20 5.57 27.18
C SER A 156 20.57 4.51 28.08
N ASN A 157 21.23 4.19 29.20
CA ASN A 157 20.70 3.30 30.26
C ASN A 157 19.45 3.87 30.99
N MET A 158 18.78 4.87 30.40
CA MET A 158 17.65 5.67 30.89
C MET A 158 16.74 6.02 29.71
N GLU A 159 15.48 6.39 29.96
CA GLU A 159 14.53 6.73 28.89
C GLU A 159 14.93 7.98 28.08
N TYR A 160 15.44 7.78 26.86
CA TYR A 160 15.67 8.87 25.91
C TYR A 160 14.35 9.47 25.42
N THR A 161 13.96 10.61 25.98
CA THR A 161 12.74 11.37 25.64
C THR A 161 12.92 12.25 24.40
N GLY A 162 13.32 11.65 23.28
CA GLY A 162 13.35 12.32 21.98
C GLY A 162 11.99 12.88 21.58
N ARG A 163 11.96 14.10 21.04
CA ARG A 163 10.70 14.75 20.65
C ARG A 163 10.18 14.14 19.33
N PRO A 164 8.92 13.65 19.25
CA PRO A 164 8.36 13.11 18.02
C PRO A 164 8.38 14.09 16.84
N ARG A 165 8.28 15.40 17.12
CA ARG A 165 8.38 16.49 16.15
C ARG A 165 9.65 16.43 15.31
N ASP A 166 10.79 16.15 15.94
CA ASP A 166 12.11 16.19 15.31
C ASP A 166 12.25 15.03 14.30
N TYR A 167 11.73 13.85 14.69
CA TYR A 167 11.62 12.68 13.81
C TYR A 167 10.67 12.93 12.64
N CYS A 168 9.49 13.54 12.88
CA CYS A 168 8.58 13.91 11.79
C CYS A 168 9.21 14.91 10.80
N ALA A 169 9.93 15.92 11.30
CA ALA A 169 10.57 16.91 10.45
C ALA A 169 11.58 16.26 9.49
N VAL A 170 12.41 15.32 9.97
CA VAL A 170 13.32 14.57 9.11
C VAL A 170 12.56 13.62 8.17
N CYS A 171 11.73 12.71 8.73
CA CYS A 171 11.18 11.58 7.99
C CYS A 171 10.06 11.93 6.99
N TRP A 172 9.34 13.05 7.16
CA TRP A 172 8.30 13.48 6.22
C TRP A 172 8.75 14.62 5.28
N ILE A 173 9.56 15.58 5.76
CA ILE A 173 9.94 16.76 4.95
C ILE A 173 11.10 16.44 4.01
N SER A 174 12.14 15.73 4.46
CA SER A 174 13.31 15.46 3.59
C SER A 174 12.95 14.64 2.33
N PRO A 175 12.10 13.59 2.38
CA PRO A 175 11.66 12.90 1.16
C PRO A 175 10.79 13.77 0.26
N GLY A 176 10.07 14.75 0.83
CA GLY A 176 9.23 15.69 0.07
C GLY A 176 10.07 16.66 -0.75
N ILE A 177 11.13 17.19 -0.16
CA ILE A 177 12.13 18.01 -0.87
C ILE A 177 12.77 17.20 -2.00
N MET A 178 13.14 15.94 -1.73
CA MET A 178 13.76 15.05 -2.73
C MET A 178 12.82 14.74 -3.90
N LEU A 179 11.54 14.46 -3.62
CA LEU A 179 10.50 14.27 -4.64
C LEU A 179 10.31 15.53 -5.51
N ILE A 180 10.23 16.71 -4.87
CA ILE A 180 10.04 18.00 -5.56
C ILE A 180 11.24 18.28 -6.48
N VAL A 181 12.47 18.07 -6.01
CA VAL A 181 13.67 18.23 -6.84
C VAL A 181 13.69 17.23 -8.00
N ALA A 182 13.35 15.96 -7.77
CA ALA A 182 13.26 14.95 -8.83
C ALA A 182 12.21 15.31 -9.90
N PHE A 183 11.04 15.80 -9.48
CA PHE A 183 9.97 16.22 -10.38
C PHE A 183 10.34 17.49 -11.18
N ILE A 184 10.98 18.48 -10.56
CA ILE A 184 11.43 19.70 -11.26
C ILE A 184 12.51 19.37 -12.31
N LEU A 185 13.41 18.44 -12.00
CA LEU A 185 14.48 18.04 -12.92
C LEU A 185 14.01 17.13 -14.07
N ASN A 186 12.92 16.37 -13.88
CA ASN A 186 12.38 15.46 -14.90
C ASN A 186 10.86 15.24 -14.75
N PRO A 187 10.03 16.24 -15.11
CA PRO A 187 8.57 16.20 -14.88
C PRO A 187 7.85 15.15 -15.73
N HIS A 188 8.42 14.78 -16.88
CA HIS A 188 7.89 13.74 -17.78
C HIS A 188 8.48 12.35 -17.52
N GLY A 189 9.28 12.18 -16.46
CA GLY A 189 10.02 10.96 -16.16
C GLY A 189 9.19 9.82 -15.58
N TYR A 190 8.01 10.10 -15.02
CA TYR A 190 7.08 9.07 -14.55
C TYR A 190 6.40 8.36 -15.72
N GLU A 191 6.00 7.09 -15.51
CA GLU A 191 5.21 6.36 -16.49
C GLU A 191 3.71 6.42 -16.12
N THR A 192 2.89 6.51 -17.16
CA THR A 192 1.43 6.71 -17.04
C THR A 192 0.62 6.03 -18.13
N THR A 193 1.23 5.31 -19.08
CA THR A 193 0.51 4.70 -20.23
C THR A 193 0.41 3.18 -20.19
N LEU A 194 1.19 2.50 -19.34
CA LEU A 194 1.23 1.04 -19.21
C LEU A 194 1.08 0.56 -17.76
N TYR A 195 1.53 1.37 -16.81
CA TYR A 195 1.46 1.12 -15.38
C TYR A 195 1.62 2.46 -14.62
N CYS A 196 1.23 2.51 -13.35
CA CYS A 196 1.33 3.73 -12.53
C CYS A 196 2.58 3.70 -11.62
N TRP A 197 3.76 3.90 -12.23
CA TRP A 197 5.06 3.73 -11.55
C TRP A 197 6.15 4.65 -12.12
N MET A 198 7.33 4.60 -11.51
CA MET A 198 8.56 5.30 -11.93
C MET A 198 9.17 4.62 -13.17
N SER A 199 9.23 5.32 -14.31
CA SER A 199 9.81 4.74 -15.53
C SER A 199 11.32 4.46 -15.38
N ILE A 200 11.74 3.28 -15.81
CA ILE A 200 13.17 2.96 -15.97
C ILE A 200 13.74 3.72 -17.16
N GLN A 201 13.03 3.66 -18.30
CA GLN A 201 13.46 4.15 -19.62
C GLN A 201 13.64 5.68 -19.64
N ARG A 202 12.80 6.41 -18.91
CA ARG A 202 12.87 7.88 -18.78
C ARG A 202 13.78 8.35 -17.64
N GLY A 203 14.50 7.44 -16.98
CA GLY A 203 15.55 7.73 -16.00
C GLY A 203 15.09 8.17 -14.60
N ILE A 204 13.80 8.43 -14.35
CA ILE A 204 13.32 8.87 -13.01
C ILE A 204 13.64 7.83 -11.92
N LEU A 205 13.72 6.53 -12.28
CA LEU A 205 14.14 5.45 -11.40
C LEU A 205 15.41 5.77 -10.59
N TRP A 206 16.40 6.43 -11.19
CA TRP A 206 17.67 6.74 -10.49
C TRP A 206 17.48 7.73 -9.34
N SER A 207 16.52 8.65 -9.46
CA SER A 207 16.15 9.58 -8.37
C SER A 207 15.52 8.86 -7.16
N PHE A 208 15.05 7.62 -7.34
CA PHE A 208 14.55 6.75 -6.29
C PHE A 208 15.64 5.79 -5.75
N VAL A 209 16.37 5.13 -6.66
CA VAL A 209 17.34 4.08 -6.32
C VAL A 209 18.51 4.62 -5.50
N PHE A 210 19.06 5.80 -5.84
CA PHE A 210 20.19 6.36 -5.08
C PHE A 210 19.81 6.71 -3.63
N PRO A 211 18.70 7.44 -3.35
CA PRO A 211 18.19 7.62 -1.99
C PRO A 211 17.95 6.34 -1.20
N VAL A 212 17.22 5.37 -1.76
CA VAL A 212 16.87 4.14 -1.04
C VAL A 212 18.11 3.30 -0.74
N THR A 213 19.06 3.20 -1.68
CA THR A 213 20.34 2.51 -1.44
C THR A 213 21.15 3.19 -0.32
N GLY A 214 21.22 4.53 -0.32
CA GLY A 214 21.87 5.29 0.74
C GLY A 214 21.22 5.09 2.12
N LEU A 215 19.89 5.13 2.19
CA LEU A 215 19.13 4.90 3.43
C LEU A 215 19.27 3.45 3.95
N ILE A 216 19.29 2.45 3.06
CA ILE A 216 19.57 1.05 3.42
C ILE A 216 20.99 0.91 3.99
N LEU A 217 21.99 1.54 3.38
CA LEU A 217 23.37 1.52 3.88
C LEU A 217 23.48 2.18 5.27
N ILE A 218 22.90 3.36 5.46
CA ILE A 218 22.84 4.06 6.75
C ILE A 218 22.14 3.17 7.80
N ASN A 219 21.00 2.57 7.46
CA ASN A 219 20.27 1.68 8.37
C ASN A 219 21.10 0.46 8.77
N THR A 220 21.84 -0.12 7.83
CA THR A 220 22.73 -1.27 8.04
C THR A 220 23.86 -0.92 9.01
N ILE A 221 24.52 0.23 8.82
CA ILE A 221 25.56 0.73 9.73
C ILE A 221 24.99 0.93 11.15
N VAL A 222 23.82 1.57 11.28
CA VAL A 222 23.17 1.78 12.58
C VAL A 222 22.78 0.46 13.24
N MET A 223 22.32 -0.54 12.49
CA MET A 223 21.98 -1.88 13.00
C MET A 223 23.21 -2.65 13.48
N ILE A 224 24.35 -2.55 12.77
CA ILE A 224 25.63 -3.14 13.20
C ILE A 224 26.12 -2.48 14.50
N LEU A 225 26.02 -1.15 14.62
CA LEU A 225 26.34 -0.44 15.86
C LEU A 225 25.40 -0.84 17.01
N ALA A 226 24.12 -1.07 16.74
CA ALA A 226 23.15 -1.52 17.74
C ALA A 226 23.44 -2.95 18.21
N LEU A 227 23.75 -3.87 17.29
CA LEU A 227 24.20 -5.23 17.61
C LEU A 227 25.47 -5.23 18.48
N LYS A 228 26.48 -4.43 18.12
CA LYS A 228 27.71 -4.31 18.92
C LYS A 228 27.41 -3.81 20.33
N THR A 229 26.66 -2.70 20.45
CA THR A 229 26.31 -2.10 21.75
C THR A 229 25.51 -3.08 22.62
N PHE A 230 24.56 -3.82 22.02
CA PHE A 230 23.77 -4.85 22.71
C PHE A 230 24.63 -6.00 23.25
N ASN A 231 25.58 -6.50 22.46
CA ASN A 231 26.49 -7.56 22.89
C ASN A 231 27.41 -7.10 24.04
N GLU A 232 27.90 -5.85 23.99
CA GLU A 232 28.71 -5.23 25.06
C GLU A 232 27.92 -5.05 26.37
N GLN A 233 26.62 -4.78 26.29
CA GLN A 233 25.73 -4.56 27.45
C GLN A 233 25.03 -5.84 27.97
N MET A 234 25.17 -6.97 27.28
CA MET A 234 24.42 -8.20 27.56
C MET A 234 24.68 -8.79 28.95
N SER A 235 25.85 -8.54 29.54
CA SER A 235 26.21 -9.01 30.89
C SER A 235 25.67 -8.14 32.04
N VAL A 236 25.25 -6.90 31.75
CA VAL A 236 24.86 -5.89 32.75
C VAL A 236 23.35 -5.63 32.76
N THR A 237 22.65 -5.95 31.67
CA THR A 237 21.25 -5.54 31.43
C THR A 237 20.24 -6.54 32.01
N HIS A 238 19.07 -6.05 32.46
CA HIS A 238 18.00 -6.92 32.96
C HIS A 238 17.41 -7.83 31.86
N ARG A 239 17.09 -9.08 32.21
CA ARG A 239 16.69 -10.15 31.26
C ARG A 239 15.46 -9.81 30.40
N THR A 240 14.53 -8.99 30.90
CA THR A 240 13.36 -8.53 30.11
C THR A 240 13.78 -7.58 28.99
N GLU A 241 14.63 -6.60 29.30
CA GLU A 241 15.07 -5.59 28.33
C GLU A 241 16.04 -6.20 27.32
N ILE A 242 16.86 -7.19 27.73
CA ILE A 242 17.62 -8.03 26.80
C ILE A 242 16.67 -8.70 25.80
N CYS A 243 15.58 -9.32 26.25
CA CYS A 243 14.64 -10.02 25.36
C CYS A 243 13.92 -9.05 24.39
N LYS A 244 13.38 -7.96 24.93
CA LYS A 244 12.69 -6.89 24.18
C LYS A 244 13.60 -6.24 23.12
N THR A 245 14.86 -6.00 23.47
CA THR A 245 15.86 -5.40 22.58
C THR A 245 16.38 -6.41 21.56
N SER A 246 16.61 -7.67 21.96
CA SER A 246 16.98 -8.76 21.04
C SER A 246 15.92 -8.97 19.95
N ASN A 247 14.64 -8.97 20.32
CA ASN A 247 13.55 -9.11 19.34
C ASN A 247 13.41 -7.87 18.44
N SER A 248 13.69 -6.67 18.96
CA SER A 248 13.77 -5.44 18.15
C SER A 248 14.93 -5.46 17.14
N LEU A 249 16.10 -5.96 17.55
CA LEU A 249 17.26 -6.15 16.66
C LEU A 249 16.96 -7.19 15.57
N ARG A 250 16.42 -8.35 15.95
CA ARG A 250 16.00 -9.41 15.02
C ARG A 250 15.02 -8.89 13.97
N ALA A 251 14.02 -8.10 14.40
CA ALA A 251 13.08 -7.44 13.49
C ALA A 251 13.81 -6.57 12.46
N GLY A 252 14.72 -5.70 12.89
CA GLY A 252 15.50 -4.84 11.99
C GLY A 252 16.40 -5.61 11.03
N ILE A 253 17.05 -6.67 11.50
CA ILE A 253 17.98 -7.51 10.71
C ILE A 253 17.23 -8.34 9.65
N THR A 254 16.03 -8.85 9.96
CA THR A 254 15.25 -9.67 9.01
C THR A 254 14.38 -8.83 8.07
N LEU A 255 13.81 -7.72 8.54
CA LEU A 255 12.88 -6.90 7.73
C LEU A 255 13.58 -5.92 6.79
N LEU A 256 14.82 -5.51 7.06
CA LEU A 256 15.58 -4.63 6.16
C LEU A 256 15.93 -5.33 4.82
N PRO A 257 16.50 -6.55 4.79
CA PRO A 257 16.73 -7.27 3.54
C PRO A 257 15.44 -7.59 2.81
N MET A 258 14.38 -7.98 3.54
CA MET A 258 13.08 -8.27 2.92
C MET A 258 12.43 -7.02 2.30
N PHE A 259 12.54 -5.84 2.93
CA PHE A 259 12.15 -4.57 2.30
C PHE A 259 12.98 -4.27 1.04
N ALA A 260 14.30 -4.46 1.09
CA ALA A 260 15.19 -4.23 -0.04
C ALA A 260 14.87 -5.14 -1.24
N ILE A 261 14.68 -6.44 -0.97
CA ILE A 261 14.25 -7.46 -1.92
C ILE A 261 12.87 -7.09 -2.51
N ASN A 262 11.92 -6.68 -1.66
CA ASN A 262 10.55 -6.46 -2.08
C ASN A 262 10.39 -5.24 -3.01
N TRP A 263 11.10 -4.13 -2.77
CA TRP A 263 11.06 -3.02 -3.73
C TRP A 263 11.74 -3.40 -5.05
N PHE A 264 12.89 -4.10 -4.99
CA PHE A 264 13.64 -4.47 -6.20
C PHE A 264 12.84 -5.41 -7.11
N PHE A 265 12.28 -6.50 -6.56
CA PHE A 265 11.41 -7.39 -7.35
C PHE A 265 10.06 -6.77 -7.69
N GLY A 266 9.56 -5.80 -6.92
CA GLY A 266 8.36 -5.03 -7.27
C GLY A 266 8.54 -4.22 -8.55
N ILE A 267 9.70 -3.60 -8.75
CA ILE A 267 10.02 -2.89 -10.00
C ILE A 267 10.14 -3.87 -11.17
N LEU A 268 10.88 -4.97 -10.98
CA LEU A 268 11.07 -5.98 -12.02
C LEU A 268 9.75 -6.69 -12.42
N ALA A 269 8.84 -6.93 -11.48
CA ALA A 269 7.54 -7.55 -11.74
C ALA A 269 6.53 -6.61 -12.43
N VAL A 270 6.79 -5.30 -12.48
CA VAL A 270 5.97 -4.30 -13.17
C VAL A 270 6.55 -3.95 -14.55
N GLU A 271 7.89 -3.84 -14.69
CA GLU A 271 8.54 -3.62 -15.99
C GLU A 271 8.50 -4.87 -16.89
N ASP A 272 8.89 -6.04 -16.35
CA ASP A 272 8.92 -7.30 -17.11
C ASP A 272 7.58 -8.06 -16.95
N SER A 273 6.55 -7.47 -17.56
CA SER A 273 5.16 -7.97 -17.58
C SER A 273 5.04 -9.38 -18.17
N PHE A 274 5.97 -9.80 -19.03
CA PHE A 274 5.96 -11.10 -19.69
C PHE A 274 6.57 -12.22 -18.82
N ASN A 275 7.32 -11.87 -17.78
CA ASN A 275 8.06 -12.81 -16.95
C ASN A 275 7.33 -13.14 -15.64
N THR A 276 6.44 -14.12 -15.73
CA THR A 276 5.66 -14.65 -14.60
C THR A 276 6.53 -15.07 -13.40
N GLY A 277 7.80 -15.43 -13.64
CA GLY A 277 8.74 -15.81 -12.58
C GLY A 277 9.04 -14.66 -11.60
N LEU A 278 9.29 -13.46 -12.12
CA LEU A 278 9.52 -12.26 -11.31
C LEU A 278 8.28 -11.87 -10.50
N GLN A 279 7.09 -12.04 -11.09
CA GLN A 279 5.80 -11.76 -10.45
C GLN A 279 5.49 -12.75 -9.32
N PHE A 280 5.84 -14.03 -9.47
CA PHE A 280 5.78 -14.99 -8.36
C PHE A 280 6.78 -14.67 -7.25
N ILE A 281 8.03 -14.28 -7.58
CA ILE A 281 9.00 -13.86 -6.57
C ILE A 281 8.45 -12.67 -5.78
N PHE A 282 7.95 -11.63 -6.45
CA PHE A 282 7.33 -10.49 -5.77
C PHE A 282 6.11 -10.89 -4.94
N PHE A 283 5.23 -11.79 -5.43
CA PHE A 283 4.09 -12.28 -4.66
C PHE A 283 4.51 -12.91 -3.33
N PHE A 284 5.55 -13.76 -3.35
CA PHE A 284 6.06 -14.39 -2.13
C PHE A 284 6.76 -13.38 -1.22
N THR A 285 7.62 -12.50 -1.73
CA THR A 285 8.35 -11.51 -0.90
C THR A 285 7.40 -10.49 -0.28
N ASN A 286 6.39 -10.04 -1.02
CA ASN A 286 5.44 -9.04 -0.55
C ASN A 286 4.51 -9.60 0.53
N SER A 287 4.09 -10.86 0.36
CA SER A 287 3.33 -11.60 1.38
C SER A 287 4.17 -11.89 2.63
N MET A 288 5.43 -12.30 2.46
CA MET A 288 6.36 -12.55 3.57
C MET A 288 6.68 -11.28 4.35
N GLN A 289 6.81 -10.12 3.70
CA GLN A 289 7.03 -8.83 4.37
C GLN A 289 5.93 -8.54 5.41
N GLY A 290 4.66 -8.77 5.07
CA GLY A 290 3.54 -8.62 6.01
C GLY A 290 3.57 -9.66 7.14
N ILE A 291 3.78 -10.93 6.80
CA ILE A 291 3.85 -12.05 7.76
C ILE A 291 4.97 -11.85 8.79
N LEU A 292 6.18 -11.54 8.34
CA LEU A 292 7.33 -11.29 9.21
C LEU A 292 7.11 -10.05 10.09
N THR A 293 6.47 -9.00 9.54
CA THR A 293 6.10 -7.80 10.32
C THR A 293 5.15 -8.16 11.47
N PHE A 294 4.15 -9.02 11.25
CA PHE A 294 3.28 -9.52 12.32
C PHE A 294 4.02 -10.42 13.32
N ILE A 295 4.88 -11.32 12.85
CA ILE A 295 5.68 -12.20 13.73
C ILE A 295 6.55 -11.37 14.67
N PHE A 296 7.32 -10.40 14.16
CA PHE A 296 8.22 -9.61 15.00
C PHE A 296 7.49 -8.60 15.90
N PHE A 297 6.51 -7.86 15.37
CA PHE A 297 5.87 -6.76 16.09
C PHE A 297 4.56 -7.11 16.80
N CYS A 298 4.06 -8.35 16.68
CA CYS A 298 2.98 -8.88 17.53
C CYS A 298 3.43 -10.12 18.31
N LEU A 299 3.84 -11.20 17.63
CA LEU A 299 4.05 -12.49 18.29
C LEU A 299 5.31 -12.53 19.16
N MET A 300 6.40 -11.91 18.72
CA MET A 300 7.67 -11.83 19.45
C MET A 300 7.77 -10.61 20.37
N ASP A 301 6.83 -9.66 20.30
CA ASP A 301 6.84 -8.48 21.17
C ASP A 301 6.46 -8.87 22.61
N THR A 302 7.42 -8.73 23.52
CA THR A 302 7.28 -9.14 24.93
C THR A 302 6.17 -8.39 25.66
N ASN A 303 5.89 -7.15 25.26
CA ASN A 303 4.89 -6.30 25.89
C ASN A 303 3.48 -6.72 25.43
N ILE A 304 3.30 -6.99 24.13
CA ILE A 304 2.07 -7.58 23.59
C ILE A 304 1.79 -8.94 24.19
N GLN A 305 2.79 -9.81 24.31
CA GLN A 305 2.61 -11.10 24.99
C GLN A 305 2.18 -10.92 26.46
N ALA A 306 2.73 -9.95 27.18
CA ALA A 306 2.34 -9.66 28.56
C ALA A 306 0.90 -9.12 28.64
N SER A 307 0.56 -8.09 27.86
CA SER A 307 -0.79 -7.53 27.75
C SER A 307 -1.84 -8.58 27.33
N PHE A 308 -1.48 -9.49 26.43
CA PHE A 308 -2.36 -10.58 26.00
C PHE A 308 -2.58 -11.60 27.13
N ARG A 309 -1.51 -12.08 27.79
CA ARG A 309 -1.62 -12.97 28.96
C ARG A 309 -2.45 -12.35 30.09
N MET A 310 -2.29 -11.06 30.35
CA MET A 310 -3.10 -10.31 31.33
C MET A 310 -4.59 -10.33 30.96
N LYS A 311 -4.96 -9.93 29.74
CA LYS A 311 -6.37 -9.89 29.29
C LYS A 311 -7.01 -11.29 29.21
N VAL A 312 -6.25 -12.32 28.81
CA VAL A 312 -6.74 -13.71 28.82
C VAL A 312 -6.98 -14.20 30.25
N ALA A 313 -6.07 -13.88 31.18
CA ALA A 313 -6.25 -14.21 32.60
C ALA A 313 -7.46 -13.48 33.20
N GLU A 314 -7.68 -12.21 32.86
CA GLU A 314 -8.86 -11.43 33.26
C GLU A 314 -10.17 -12.06 32.75
N VAL A 315 -10.24 -12.43 31.46
CA VAL A 315 -11.41 -13.10 30.87
C VAL A 315 -11.68 -14.46 31.53
N SER A 316 -10.63 -15.23 31.84
CA SER A 316 -10.76 -16.52 32.56
C SER A 316 -11.15 -16.37 34.05
N ARG A 317 -10.94 -15.18 34.64
CA ARG A 317 -11.23 -14.88 36.06
C ARG A 317 -12.62 -14.30 36.30
N LYS A 318 -13.50 -14.23 35.29
CA LYS A 318 -14.91 -13.85 35.47
C LYS A 318 -15.51 -14.66 36.63
N PRO A 319 -16.01 -14.03 37.71
CA PRO A 319 -16.41 -14.77 38.90
C PRO A 319 -17.54 -15.75 38.60
N LYS A 320 -17.42 -16.99 39.11
CA LYS A 320 -18.62 -17.75 39.44
C LYS A 320 -19.36 -16.96 40.51
N VAL A 321 -20.55 -16.45 40.18
CA VAL A 321 -21.43 -15.79 41.15
C VAL A 321 -21.98 -16.87 42.09
N SER A 322 -21.22 -17.18 43.14
CA SER A 322 -21.74 -17.92 44.29
C SER A 322 -22.87 -17.10 44.88
N ALA A 323 -24.11 -17.56 44.70
CA ALA A 323 -25.30 -16.86 45.14
C ALA A 323 -25.36 -16.80 46.67
N MET A 324 -24.79 -15.75 47.26
CA MET A 324 -24.88 -15.48 48.68
C MET A 324 -26.35 -15.17 49.02
N LYS A 325 -27.04 -16.14 49.62
CA LYS A 325 -28.41 -15.96 50.12
C LYS A 325 -28.42 -14.88 51.19
N LEU A 326 -28.82 -13.66 50.82
CA LEU A 326 -29.04 -12.59 51.78
C LEU A 326 -30.35 -12.87 52.53
N THR A 327 -30.25 -13.15 53.82
CA THR A 327 -31.41 -13.41 54.68
C THR A 327 -32.21 -12.12 54.87
N LYS A 328 -33.51 -12.16 54.58
CA LYS A 328 -34.38 -10.97 54.53
C LYS A 328 -34.76 -10.50 55.94
N SER A 329 -34.32 -9.30 56.32
CA SER A 329 -34.75 -8.59 57.54
C SER A 329 -34.55 -7.07 57.38
N GLY A 330 -35.34 -6.26 58.10
CA GLY A 330 -35.23 -4.79 58.13
C GLY A 330 -36.21 -4.05 57.21
N SER A 331 -37.34 -3.64 57.78
CA SER A 331 -38.31 -2.71 57.15
C SER A 331 -37.93 -1.26 57.45
N PHE A 332 -38.22 -0.31 56.54
CA PHE A 332 -38.75 1.06 56.83
C PHE A 332 -39.07 1.82 55.49
N PRO A 333 -39.75 2.98 55.49
CA PRO A 333 -41.03 3.06 54.79
C PRO A 333 -41.04 3.86 53.47
N ILE A 334 -42.19 3.77 52.79
CA ILE A 334 -42.56 4.51 51.59
C ILE A 334 -42.76 6.00 51.92
N LEU A 335 -42.32 6.89 51.01
CA LEU A 335 -42.83 8.26 50.92
C LEU A 335 -43.39 8.48 49.51
N GLU A 336 -44.68 8.81 49.44
CA GLU A 336 -45.45 8.96 48.21
C GLU A 336 -45.81 10.44 47.99
N ARG A 337 -45.71 10.94 46.75
CA ARG A 337 -46.54 12.10 46.37
C ARG A 337 -46.81 12.28 44.87
N SER A 338 -48.12 12.43 44.58
CA SER A 338 -48.73 13.22 43.51
C SER A 338 -48.32 12.95 42.05
N LEU A 339 -49.12 12.08 41.43
CA LEU A 339 -49.49 12.10 40.02
C LEU A 339 -50.12 13.45 39.61
N ILE A 340 -49.83 13.94 38.40
CA ILE A 340 -50.69 14.87 37.63
C ILE A 340 -50.76 14.36 36.18
N THR A 341 -51.92 14.46 35.55
CA THR A 341 -52.23 13.93 34.20
C THR A 341 -52.88 14.99 33.29
N LEU A 342 -53.10 14.63 32.01
CA LEU A 342 -53.74 15.39 30.91
C LEU A 342 -52.79 16.38 30.19
N THR A 343 -52.85 16.57 28.85
CA THR A 343 -53.82 16.09 27.84
C THR A 343 -53.16 15.79 26.46
N ASP A 344 -53.88 15.10 25.57
CA ASP A 344 -53.56 14.82 24.14
C ASP A 344 -53.98 15.96 23.19
N ASP A 345 -53.22 16.20 22.11
CA ASP A 345 -53.78 16.49 20.76
C ASP A 345 -52.78 16.25 19.58
N ARG A 346 -52.74 15.02 19.07
CA ARG A 346 -53.06 14.63 17.65
C ARG A 346 -52.51 15.39 16.38
N ARG A 347 -52.28 14.58 15.32
CA ARG A 347 -52.11 14.86 13.83
C ARG A 347 -50.65 15.02 13.33
N ARG A 348 -50.13 14.35 12.27
CA ARG A 348 -50.56 14.00 10.86
C ARG A 348 -50.28 15.13 9.84
N LEU A 349 -49.80 14.91 8.59
CA LEU A 349 -49.48 13.70 7.78
C LEU A 349 -48.39 13.97 6.69
N ASP A 350 -48.04 12.96 5.87
CA ASP A 350 -47.00 12.88 4.82
C ASP A 350 -47.24 13.69 3.50
N CYS A 351 -46.21 13.79 2.63
CA CYS A 351 -46.23 13.26 1.23
C CYS A 351 -44.98 13.58 0.34
N THR A 352 -44.72 12.69 -0.64
CA THR A 352 -43.85 12.80 -1.86
C THR A 352 -44.72 12.45 -3.11
N PRO A 353 -44.28 12.18 -4.38
CA PRO A 353 -42.97 12.20 -5.11
C PRO A 353 -43.04 12.86 -6.54
N LEU A 354 -42.09 12.58 -7.49
CA LEU A 354 -42.34 12.29 -8.95
C LEU A 354 -41.05 12.00 -9.83
N LEU A 355 -41.17 11.77 -11.16
CA LEU A 355 -40.26 11.00 -12.06
C LEU A 355 -40.00 11.54 -13.52
N ALA A 356 -38.84 11.18 -14.15
CA ALA A 356 -38.45 11.15 -15.61
C ALA A 356 -37.05 10.44 -15.79
N SER A 357 -36.48 9.88 -16.88
CA SER A 357 -36.67 9.71 -18.38
C SER A 357 -35.96 10.73 -19.33
N ARG A 358 -35.34 10.42 -20.51
CA ARG A 358 -35.17 9.15 -21.31
C ARG A 358 -33.81 8.97 -22.08
N MET A 359 -33.73 8.95 -23.44
CA MET A 359 -32.60 8.46 -24.32
C MET A 359 -32.65 9.02 -25.78
N ALA A 360 -31.54 9.00 -26.58
CA ALA A 360 -31.50 8.96 -28.10
C ALA A 360 -30.07 8.74 -28.72
N TYR A 361 -29.92 8.63 -30.07
CA TYR A 361 -28.78 8.01 -30.82
C TYR A 361 -28.62 8.50 -32.30
N HIS A 362 -27.44 8.35 -32.98
CA HIS A 362 -27.17 8.05 -34.44
C HIS A 362 -25.93 8.68 -35.18
N ASP A 363 -25.06 7.79 -35.71
CA ASP A 363 -24.52 7.56 -37.09
C ASP A 363 -23.75 8.53 -38.05
N VAL A 364 -22.54 8.05 -38.45
CA VAL A 364 -21.97 7.75 -39.80
C VAL A 364 -21.62 8.83 -40.87
N ALA A 365 -20.37 8.74 -41.38
CA ALA A 365 -19.96 9.05 -42.77
C ALA A 365 -18.66 8.27 -43.17
N GLU A 366 -18.42 8.00 -44.47
CA GLU A 366 -17.18 7.42 -45.03
C GLU A 366 -16.46 8.41 -45.99
N ASP A 367 -15.14 8.26 -46.18
CA ASP A 367 -14.29 9.14 -47.02
C ASP A 367 -13.12 8.32 -47.65
N PRO A 368 -12.46 8.70 -48.78
CA PRO A 368 -11.57 7.80 -49.54
C PRO A 368 -10.04 8.10 -49.46
N CYS A 369 -9.27 7.23 -48.78
CA CYS A 369 -7.80 7.14 -48.84
C CYS A 369 -7.33 5.78 -48.26
N CYS A 370 -7.44 4.68 -49.00
CA CYS A 370 -7.34 3.33 -48.43
C CYS A 370 -6.24 2.46 -49.07
N SER A 371 -5.40 1.85 -48.22
CA SER A 371 -4.50 0.76 -48.61
C SER A 371 -5.04 -0.57 -48.07
N ASN A 372 -5.33 -1.51 -48.98
CA ASN A 372 -5.92 -2.81 -48.65
C ASN A 372 -4.82 -3.82 -48.36
N ILE A 373 -4.86 -4.45 -47.19
CA ILE A 373 -4.00 -5.59 -46.82
C ILE A 373 -4.90 -6.82 -46.72
N ARG A 374 -4.55 -7.90 -47.43
CA ARG A 374 -5.20 -9.21 -47.25
C ARG A 374 -4.42 -9.98 -46.18
N VAL A 375 -5.16 -10.59 -45.26
CA VAL A 375 -4.67 -11.49 -44.21
C VAL A 375 -4.69 -12.92 -44.72
#